data_AF-A0A927NDF7-F1
#
_entry.id   AF-A0A927NDF7-F1
#
_cell.length_a   1.000
_cell.length_b   1.000
_cell.length_c   1.000
_cell.angle_alpha   90.00
_cell.angle_beta   90.00
_cell.angle_gamma   90.00
#
_symmetry.space_group_name_H-M   'P 1'
#
loop_
_entity.id
_entity.type
_entity.pdbx_description
1 polymer ?
#
loop_
_entity_poly.entity_id
_entity_poly.type
_entity_poly.pdbx_seq_one_letter_code
_entity_poly.pdbx_strand_id
1 'polypeptide(L)' 'MQYITVQEAAKKWGVTTRRVQMLCNEERIKGAYRFGKSWMIPSTAV' A
#
# COMPACT_ATOMS: atom_id res chain seq x y z
N MET A 1 3.78 6.36 -13.32
CA MET A 1 3.89 5.76 -11.96
C MET A 1 2.82 4.69 -11.84
N GLN A 2 3.19 3.41 -11.74
CA GLN A 2 2.23 2.34 -11.49
C GLN A 2 1.90 2.32 -10.01
N TYR A 3 0.63 2.52 -9.67
CA TYR A 3 0.09 2.30 -8.33
C TYR A 3 -0.57 0.92 -8.28
N ILE A 4 -0.37 0.24 -7.18
CA ILE A 4 -0.99 -1.02 -6.84
C ILE A 4 -1.95 -0.80 -5.67
N THR A 5 -2.96 -1.65 -5.59
CA THR A 5 -3.91 -1.67 -4.49
C THR A 5 -3.29 -2.28 -3.23
N VAL A 6 -3.93 -2.09 -2.09
CA VAL A 6 -3.57 -2.76 -0.82
C VAL A 6 -3.51 -4.28 -0.97
N GLN A 7 -4.41 -4.87 -1.75
CA GLN A 7 -4.46 -6.32 -1.96
C GLN A 7 -3.27 -6.83 -2.79
N GLU A 8 -2.89 -6.08 -3.82
CA GLU A 8 -1.70 -6.40 -4.63
C GLU A 8 -0.42 -6.20 -3.84
N ALA A 9 -0.31 -5.11 -3.08
CA ALA A 9 0.81 -4.87 -2.17
C ALA A 9 0.93 -5.97 -1.11
N ALA A 10 -0.19 -6.40 -0.53
CA ALA A 10 -0.25 -7.51 0.42
C ALA A 10 0.28 -8.81 -0.19
N LYS A 11 -0.16 -9.15 -1.42
CA LYS A 11 0.36 -10.32 -2.15
C LYS A 11 1.85 -10.18 -2.47
N LYS A 12 2.29 -9.00 -2.91
CA LYS A 12 3.68 -8.74 -3.31
C LYS A 12 4.65 -8.82 -2.13
N TRP A 13 4.26 -8.30 -0.97
CA TRP A 13 5.09 -8.31 0.24
C TRP A 13 4.87 -9.56 1.10
N GLY A 14 3.92 -10.43 0.73
CA GLY A 14 3.59 -11.62 1.53
C GLY A 14 3.00 -11.29 2.90
N VAL A 15 2.35 -10.13 3.04
CA VAL A 15 1.75 -9.66 4.30
C VAL A 15 0.23 -9.54 4.17
N THR A 16 -0.46 -9.39 5.30
CA THR A 16 -1.91 -9.17 5.28
C THR A 16 -2.27 -7.75 4.84
N THR A 17 -3.45 -7.57 4.23
CA THR A 17 -3.97 -6.25 3.84
C THR A 17 -4.05 -5.28 5.02
N ARG A 18 -4.37 -5.78 6.22
CA ARG A 18 -4.35 -5.01 7.47
C ARG A 18 -2.94 -4.47 7.79
N ARG A 19 -1.90 -5.27 7.57
CA ARG A 19 -0.51 -4.85 7.78
C ARG A 19 -0.12 -3.75 6.78
N VAL A 20 -0.51 -3.89 5.53
CA VAL A 20 -0.30 -2.85 4.50
C VAL A 20 -1.02 -1.56 4.89
N GLN A 21 -2.28 -1.62 5.34
CA GLN A 21 -3.01 -0.43 5.81
C GLN A 21 -2.34 0.23 7.01
N MET A 22 -1.77 -0.54 7.95
CA MET A 22 -0.97 0.02 9.03
C MET A 22 0.27 0.73 8.50
N LEU A 23 1.03 0.13 7.57
CA LEU A 23 2.20 0.77 6.95
C LEU A 23 1.85 2.06 6.19
N CYS A 24 0.68 2.09 5.56
CA CYS A 24 0.15 3.29 4.92
C CYS A 24 -0.21 4.38 5.94
N ASN A 25 -0.87 4.00 7.05
CA ASN A 25 -1.22 4.92 8.13
C ASN A 25 0.00 5.42 8.91
N GLU A 26 1.04 4.60 9.04
CA GLU A 26 2.31 4.96 9.67
C GLU A 26 3.20 5.80 8.75
N GLU A 27 2.72 6.19 7.56
CA GLU A 27 3.46 6.94 6.53
C GLU A 27 4.80 6.30 6.13
N ARG A 28 4.97 4.99 6.39
CA ARG A 28 6.19 4.25 6.07
C ARG A 28 6.34 3.99 4.58
N ILE A 29 5.25 4.04 3.83
CA ILE A 29 5.23 3.84 2.39
C ILE A 29 5.27 5.21 1.71
N LYS A 30 6.46 5.61 1.25
CA LYS A 30 6.65 6.87 0.53
C LYS A 30 5.81 6.90 -0.74
N GLY A 31 4.92 7.89 -0.86
CA GLY A 31 4.04 8.05 -2.00
C GLY A 31 2.78 7.18 -1.95
N ALA A 32 2.53 6.44 -0.86
CA ALA A 32 1.20 5.90 -0.63
C ALA A 32 0.24 7.02 -0.22
N TYR A 33 -0.93 7.06 -0.84
CA TYR A 33 -1.98 7.99 -0.47
C TYR A 33 -3.34 7.31 -0.50
N ARG A 34 -4.27 7.85 0.29
CA ARG A 34 -5.63 7.34 0.35
C ARG A 34 -6.46 7.94 -0.77
N PHE A 35 -6.95 7.09 -1.67
CA PHE A 35 -7.87 7.46 -2.73
C PHE A 35 -9.27 6.94 -2.39
N GLY A 36 -10.11 7.80 -1.81
CA GLY A 36 -11.43 7.45 -1.31
C GLY A 36 -11.37 6.42 -0.17
N LYS A 37 -11.88 5.20 -0.44
CA LYS A 37 -11.88 4.07 0.51
C LYS A 37 -10.66 3.14 0.37
N SER A 38 -9.83 3.34 -0.65
CA SER A 38 -8.69 2.47 -0.95
C SER A 38 -7.37 3.23 -0.82
N TRP A 39 -6.27 2.50 -0.64
CA TRP A 39 -4.93 3.08 -0.74
C TRP A 39 -4.36 2.83 -2.12
N MET A 40 -3.78 3.87 -2.71
CA MET A 40 -2.87 3.75 -3.83
C MET A 40 -1.46 3.67 -3.28
N ILE A 41 -0.78 2.56 -3.57
CA ILE A 41 0.57 2.26 -3.11
C ILE A 41 1.46 2.23 -4.35
N PRO A 42 2.60 2.93 -4.38
CA PRO A 42 3.51 2.83 -5.50
C PRO A 42 3.98 1.39 -5.68
N SER A 43 3.93 0.86 -6.90
CA SER A 43 4.42 -0.49 -7.23
C SER A 43 5.90 -0.70 -6.87
N THR A 44 6.68 0.38 -6.82
CA THR A 44 8.11 0.41 -6.47
C THR A 44 8.37 0.56 -4.97
N ALA A 45 7.33 0.65 -4.14
CA ALA A 45 7.51 0.70 -2.68
C ALA A 45 7.92 -0.66 -2.11
N VAL A 46 8.86 -0.63 -1.16
CA VAL A 46 9.41 -1.78 -0.44
C VAL A 46 9.44 -1.46 1.04
#